data_AF-A0A0C4DYD0-F1
#
_entry.id   AF-A0A0C4DYD0-F1
#
_cell.length_a   1.000
_cell.length_b   1.000
_cell.length_c   1.000
_cell.angle_alpha   90.00
_cell.angle_beta   90.00
_cell.angle_gamma   90.00
#
_symmetry.space_group_name_H-M   'P 1'
#
loop_
_entity.id
_entity.type
_entity.pdbx_description
1 polymer ?
#
loop_
_entity_poly.entity_id
_entity_poly.type
_entity_poly.pdbx_seq_one_letter_code
_entity_poly.pdbx_strand_id
1 'polypeptide(L)'
;MRFSQSWQPLAVALAAAATPVLGQVYGTYSTFNAIAGNTNSSDPALMGNHYNHWKLVSKDEKAGTTAWDLTRSARLPAPNPKTIKMLGKRASAVIEPSRSAFVIVDMQNFFLHPNMTPSASLGRAAVGPTINLIKAFRENGMKILWTNWGFDDYDLIISPPADLDGFSDDHTRATSFCSDMGSMTDASGKTVQLGKKLCRGAWNARPYGDLDAEMVQGVEKGTDFYFNKTKTDPLTLGA
;
A
#
# COMPACT_ATOMS: atom_id res chain seq x y z
N MET A 1 89.62 -3.52 -39.48
CA MET A 1 89.76 -2.23 -40.20
C MET A 1 88.50 -1.41 -39.96
N ARG A 2 88.66 -0.23 -39.34
CA ARG A 2 87.88 1.04 -39.46
C ARG A 2 86.33 0.98 -39.51
N PHE A 3 85.66 1.46 -38.45
CA PHE A 3 84.84 2.70 -38.35
C PHE A 3 83.54 2.67 -39.21
N SER A 4 82.33 3.04 -38.78
CA SER A 4 81.85 3.91 -37.68
C SER A 4 80.32 3.79 -37.49
N GLN A 5 79.87 3.89 -36.23
CA GLN A 5 78.72 4.62 -35.64
C GLN A 5 77.41 4.97 -36.42
N SER A 6 76.29 4.65 -35.78
CA SER A 6 75.27 5.62 -35.26
C SER A 6 74.44 4.92 -34.17
N TRP A 7 74.65 5.16 -32.87
CA TRP A 7 73.98 6.12 -31.96
C TRP A 7 72.48 6.34 -32.17
N GLN A 8 71.67 5.82 -31.23
CA GLN A 8 70.77 6.59 -30.35
C GLN A 8 70.45 5.75 -29.09
N PRO A 9 70.62 6.28 -27.86
CA PRO A 9 70.15 5.66 -26.63
C PRO A 9 68.85 6.33 -26.15
N LEU A 10 67.88 5.56 -25.64
CA LEU A 10 66.81 6.12 -24.81
C LEU A 10 66.44 5.16 -23.67
N ALA A 11 66.86 5.59 -22.48
CA ALA A 11 66.21 5.48 -21.17
C ALA A 11 65.74 4.11 -20.64
N VAL A 12 66.42 3.69 -19.58
CA VAL A 12 65.96 2.81 -18.51
C VAL A 12 64.92 3.54 -17.65
N ALA A 13 63.80 2.89 -17.29
CA ALA A 13 63.40 2.62 -15.89
C ALA A 13 61.91 2.23 -15.74
N LEU A 14 61.71 1.24 -14.86
CA LEU A 14 60.49 0.59 -14.39
C LEU A 14 59.56 1.47 -13.52
N ALA A 15 58.34 0.93 -13.30
CA ALA A 15 57.37 1.14 -12.20
C ALA A 15 56.14 1.99 -12.59
N ALA A 16 54.89 1.67 -12.28
CA ALA A 16 54.27 0.63 -11.47
C ALA A 16 52.82 0.42 -11.96
N ALA A 17 52.23 -0.71 -11.58
CA ALA A 17 50.89 -1.17 -11.95
C ALA A 17 49.77 -0.11 -11.79
N ALA A 18 49.05 0.13 -12.88
CA ALA A 18 47.69 0.65 -12.84
C ALA A 18 46.74 -0.51 -13.16
N THR A 19 46.20 -1.13 -12.12
CA THR A 19 45.06 -2.03 -12.20
C THR A 19 43.89 -1.28 -12.85
N PRO A 20 43.29 -1.75 -13.95
CA PRO A 20 41.95 -1.30 -14.28
C PRO A 20 41.04 -1.84 -13.19
N VAL A 21 40.38 -0.95 -12.46
CA VAL A 21 39.21 -1.28 -11.65
C VAL A 21 38.14 -1.76 -12.62
N LEU A 22 38.18 -3.06 -12.94
CA LEU A 22 37.07 -3.80 -13.51
C LEU A 22 35.99 -3.82 -12.45
N GLY A 23 35.15 -2.78 -12.43
CA GLY A 23 33.83 -2.87 -11.82
C GLY A 23 33.15 -4.08 -12.45
N GLN A 24 32.87 -5.10 -11.63
CA GLN A 24 32.15 -6.31 -11.99
C GLN A 24 30.83 -5.95 -12.68
N VAL A 25 30.83 -5.90 -14.01
CA VAL A 25 29.62 -6.06 -14.81
C VAL A 25 29.53 -7.55 -15.13
N TYR A 26 29.10 -8.35 -14.16
CA TYR A 26 28.65 -9.71 -14.45
C TYR A 26 27.30 -9.59 -15.16
N GLY A 27 27.36 -9.66 -16.50
CA GLY A 27 26.21 -9.65 -17.38
C GLY A 27 25.40 -10.95 -17.24
N THR A 28 24.14 -10.82 -16.84
CA THR A 28 23.12 -11.86 -16.89
C THR A 28 22.38 -11.84 -18.23
N TYR A 29 23.10 -12.09 -19.33
CA TYR A 29 22.53 -12.04 -20.69
C TYR A 29 21.76 -13.31 -21.12
N SER A 30 21.55 -14.29 -20.23
CA SER A 30 20.96 -15.59 -20.59
C SER A 30 19.80 -16.04 -19.70
N THR A 31 19.17 -15.11 -18.97
CA THR A 31 17.86 -15.38 -18.34
C THR A 31 16.78 -14.63 -19.11
N PHE A 32 15.65 -15.28 -19.39
CA PHE A 32 14.43 -14.66 -19.93
C PHE A 32 13.85 -13.53 -19.05
N ASN A 33 14.54 -13.16 -17.96
CA ASN A 33 14.37 -11.92 -17.22
C ASN A 33 14.90 -10.74 -18.05
N ALA A 34 14.24 -10.46 -19.18
CA ALA A 34 14.49 -9.25 -19.93
C ALA A 34 14.45 -8.04 -18.98
N ILE A 35 15.54 -7.27 -18.92
CA ILE A 35 15.51 -5.81 -19.10
C ILE A 35 14.30 -5.16 -18.40
N ALA A 36 14.14 -5.39 -17.09
CA ALA A 36 12.96 -4.99 -16.31
C ALA A 36 13.27 -3.91 -15.26
N GLY A 37 14.27 -3.09 -15.52
CA GLY A 37 14.61 -1.91 -14.72
C GLY A 37 14.64 -0.66 -15.59
N ASN A 38 14.38 0.51 -15.00
CA ASN A 38 14.46 1.82 -15.68
C ASN A 38 15.86 2.20 -16.15
N THR A 39 16.88 1.36 -15.93
CA THR A 39 18.27 1.65 -16.28
C THR A 39 18.45 1.98 -17.76
N ASN A 40 17.53 1.52 -18.63
CA ASN A 40 17.53 1.82 -20.06
C ASN A 40 16.29 2.61 -20.55
N SER A 41 15.40 3.08 -19.66
CA SER A 41 14.29 3.93 -20.11
C SER A 41 14.83 5.32 -20.44
N SER A 42 14.65 5.74 -21.69
CA SER A 42 14.98 7.10 -22.15
C SER A 42 13.85 8.10 -21.92
N ASP A 43 12.68 7.67 -21.43
CA ASP A 43 11.55 8.55 -21.16
C ASP A 43 11.73 9.26 -19.80
N PRO A 44 12.07 10.57 -19.77
CA PRO A 44 12.28 11.30 -18.52
C PRO A 44 10.97 11.52 -17.74
N ALA A 45 9.80 11.26 -18.35
CA ALA A 45 8.52 11.31 -17.68
C ALA A 45 8.18 10.00 -16.93
N LEU A 46 8.94 8.92 -17.15
CA LEU A 46 8.65 7.60 -16.60
C LEU A 46 9.41 7.34 -15.29
N MET A 47 8.68 7.22 -14.19
CA MET A 47 9.21 6.78 -12.89
C MET A 47 8.87 5.30 -12.68
N GLY A 48 9.86 4.43 -12.45
CA GLY A 48 9.63 3.01 -12.12
C GLY A 48 10.19 2.05 -13.16
N ASN A 49 9.51 0.95 -13.47
CA ASN A 49 9.93 0.01 -14.53
C ASN A 49 8.74 -0.41 -15.40
N HIS A 50 8.99 -1.27 -16.39
CA HIS A 50 7.94 -1.74 -17.30
C HIS A 50 6.69 -2.27 -16.58
N TYR A 51 6.84 -2.95 -15.44
CA TYR A 51 5.74 -3.55 -14.68
C TYR A 51 5.08 -2.62 -13.66
N ASN A 52 5.87 -1.75 -13.03
CA ASN A 52 5.45 -0.85 -11.98
C ASN A 52 6.04 0.54 -12.25
N HIS A 53 5.24 1.40 -12.88
CA HIS A 53 5.64 2.77 -13.19
C HIS A 53 4.48 3.74 -13.04
N TRP A 54 4.86 5.00 -12.83
CA TRP A 54 4.00 6.17 -12.99
C TRP A 54 4.58 7.03 -14.12
N LYS A 55 3.72 7.54 -15.00
CA LYS A 55 4.13 8.44 -16.07
C LYS A 55 3.67 9.86 -15.78
N LEU A 56 4.58 10.81 -15.77
CA LEU A 56 4.24 12.22 -15.61
C LEU A 56 3.43 12.70 -16.82
N VAL A 57 2.26 13.28 -16.57
CA VAL A 57 1.35 13.82 -17.60
C VAL A 57 1.54 15.31 -17.76
N SER A 58 1.62 16.05 -16.65
CA SER A 58 1.84 17.50 -16.68
C SER A 58 2.48 18.01 -15.40
N LYS A 59 3.11 19.19 -15.52
CA LYS A 59 3.67 19.99 -14.44
C LYS A 59 3.07 21.39 -14.53
N ASP A 60 2.51 21.88 -13.44
CA ASP A 60 2.23 23.31 -13.26
C ASP A 60 3.35 23.89 -12.41
N GLU A 61 4.28 24.58 -13.06
CA GLU A 61 5.45 25.17 -12.39
C GLU A 61 5.07 26.31 -11.44
N LYS A 62 3.99 27.05 -11.75
CA LYS A 62 3.54 28.17 -10.92
C LYS A 62 2.86 27.66 -9.65
N ALA A 63 2.01 26.64 -9.77
CA ALA A 63 1.34 26.02 -8.63
C ALA A 63 2.22 24.98 -7.92
N GLY A 64 3.34 24.56 -8.52
CA GLY A 64 4.19 23.49 -8.01
C GLY A 64 3.46 22.14 -7.96
N THR A 65 2.56 21.88 -8.91
CA THR A 65 1.74 20.66 -8.95
C THR A 65 2.03 19.76 -10.14
N THR A 66 1.67 18.48 -10.01
CA THR A 66 1.91 17.45 -11.02
C THR A 66 0.68 16.57 -11.25
N ALA A 67 0.53 16.08 -12.48
CA ALA A 67 -0.45 15.05 -12.84
C ALA A 67 0.27 13.78 -13.31
N TRP A 68 -0.25 12.61 -12.95
CA TRP A 68 0.40 11.32 -13.21
C TRP A 68 -0.55 10.31 -13.84
N ASP A 69 -0.04 9.47 -14.73
CA ASP A 69 -0.74 8.32 -15.30
C ASP A 69 -0.25 7.04 -14.61
N LEU A 70 -1.18 6.35 -13.96
CA LEU A 70 -0.97 5.10 -13.21
C LEU A 70 -1.62 3.90 -13.92
N THR A 71 -2.18 4.10 -15.12
CA THR A 71 -2.90 3.09 -15.90
C THR A 71 -2.01 1.94 -16.30
N ARG A 72 -0.70 2.18 -16.51
CA ARG A 72 0.23 1.21 -17.10
C ARG A 72 -0.30 0.70 -18.46
N SER A 73 -0.76 1.63 -19.30
CA SER A 73 -1.33 1.37 -20.63
C SER A 73 -0.37 0.67 -21.59
N ALA A 74 0.94 0.82 -21.37
CA ALA A 74 1.98 0.08 -22.10
C ALA A 74 1.98 -1.43 -21.82
N ARG A 75 1.41 -1.89 -20.70
CA ARG A 75 1.35 -3.31 -20.31
C ARG A 75 0.03 -3.97 -20.72
N LEU A 76 -1.08 -3.28 -20.52
CA LEU A 76 -2.42 -3.77 -20.86
C LEU A 76 -3.27 -2.59 -21.36
N PRO A 77 -4.26 -2.83 -22.24
CA PRO A 77 -5.17 -1.80 -22.71
C PRO A 77 -5.90 -1.09 -21.55
N ALA A 78 -5.98 0.24 -21.63
CA ALA A 78 -6.75 1.07 -20.71
C ALA A 78 -7.91 1.72 -21.48
N PRO A 79 -9.02 0.98 -21.72
CA PRO A 79 -10.08 1.44 -22.59
C PRO A 79 -10.93 2.55 -21.97
N ASN A 80 -10.98 2.67 -20.64
CA ASN A 80 -11.88 3.58 -19.94
C ASN A 80 -11.16 4.35 -18.80
N PRO A 81 -10.04 5.05 -19.09
CA PRO A 81 -9.27 5.73 -18.06
C PRO A 81 -10.08 6.84 -17.40
N LYS A 82 -9.90 7.00 -16.08
CA LYS A 82 -10.55 8.02 -15.26
C LYS A 82 -9.50 8.89 -14.59
N THR A 83 -9.70 10.20 -14.66
CA THR A 83 -8.86 11.15 -13.92
C THR A 83 -9.46 11.41 -12.54
N ILE A 84 -8.72 11.09 -11.50
CA ILE A 84 -9.06 11.39 -10.11
C ILE A 84 -8.29 12.63 -9.64
N LYS A 85 -8.98 13.50 -8.90
CA LYS A 85 -8.33 14.64 -8.21
C LYS A 85 -7.71 14.15 -6.91
N MET A 86 -6.52 14.65 -6.62
CA MET A 86 -5.75 14.31 -5.43
C MET A 86 -5.46 15.56 -4.63
N LEU A 87 -5.17 15.38 -3.33
CA LEU A 87 -4.78 16.47 -2.45
C LEU A 87 -3.26 16.70 -2.52
N GLY A 88 -2.85 17.96 -2.41
CA GLY A 88 -1.43 18.35 -2.35
C GLY A 88 -0.75 18.49 -3.72
N LYS A 89 0.57 18.32 -3.76
CA LYS A 89 1.42 18.62 -4.94
C LYS A 89 1.25 17.63 -6.11
N ARG A 90 0.66 16.46 -5.86
CA ARG A 90 0.21 15.55 -6.92
C ARG A 90 -1.28 15.84 -7.07
N ALA A 91 -1.63 16.72 -8.01
CA ALA A 91 -2.98 17.29 -8.10
C ALA A 91 -3.97 16.32 -8.75
N SER A 92 -3.49 15.39 -9.58
CA SER A 92 -4.35 14.37 -10.18
C SER A 92 -3.60 13.10 -10.57
N ALA A 93 -4.36 12.02 -10.70
CA ALA A 93 -3.90 10.78 -11.31
C ALA A 93 -4.90 10.24 -12.33
N VAL A 94 -4.40 9.59 -13.37
CA VAL A 94 -5.20 8.80 -14.31
C VAL A 94 -5.11 7.34 -13.89
N ILE A 95 -6.26 6.70 -13.67
CA ILE A 95 -6.37 5.30 -13.29
C ILE A 95 -7.25 4.55 -14.29
N GLU A 96 -7.02 3.25 -14.44
CA GLU A 96 -7.87 2.37 -15.25
C GLU A 96 -8.77 1.55 -14.30
N PRO A 97 -10.10 1.74 -14.33
CA PRO A 97 -11.05 1.07 -13.43
C PRO A 97 -10.91 -0.45 -13.39
N SER A 98 -10.71 -1.09 -14.55
CA SER A 98 -10.66 -2.56 -14.67
C SER A 98 -9.51 -3.24 -13.90
N ARG A 99 -8.55 -2.47 -13.38
CA ARG A 99 -7.39 -2.98 -12.62
C ARG A 99 -7.00 -2.10 -11.45
N SER A 100 -7.95 -1.31 -10.97
CA SER A 100 -7.80 -0.46 -9.81
C SER A 100 -8.85 -0.87 -8.78
N ALA A 101 -8.52 -0.79 -7.50
CA ALA A 101 -9.41 -1.14 -6.41
C ALA A 101 -9.40 -0.05 -5.35
N PHE A 102 -10.51 0.11 -4.64
CA PHE A 102 -10.56 0.97 -3.45
C PHE A 102 -10.37 0.11 -2.21
N VAL A 103 -9.34 0.41 -1.42
CA VAL A 103 -9.06 -0.32 -0.18
C VAL A 103 -9.50 0.54 1.00
N ILE A 104 -10.40 0.01 1.83
CA ILE A 104 -10.89 0.64 3.05
C ILE A 104 -10.25 -0.10 4.23
N VAL A 105 -9.48 0.64 5.02
CA VAL A 105 -8.65 0.07 6.09
C VAL A 105 -9.19 0.47 7.45
N ASP A 106 -9.44 -0.52 8.31
CA ASP A 106 -9.67 -0.38 9.75
C ASP A 106 -10.74 0.65 10.17
N MET A 107 -11.76 0.87 9.34
CA MET A 107 -12.88 1.76 9.65
C MET A 107 -13.90 1.10 10.60
N GLN A 108 -13.42 0.46 11.67
CA GLN A 108 -14.20 -0.38 12.59
C GLN A 108 -14.75 0.39 13.79
N ASN A 109 -15.79 -0.14 14.43
CA ASN A 109 -16.36 0.41 15.67
C ASN A 109 -15.31 0.62 16.76
N PHE A 110 -14.38 -0.32 16.93
CA PHE A 110 -13.31 -0.22 17.92
C PHE A 110 -12.51 1.09 17.81
N PHE A 111 -12.22 1.54 16.58
CA PHE A 111 -11.41 2.74 16.33
C PHE A 111 -12.20 4.03 16.20
N LEU A 112 -13.47 3.95 15.79
CA LEU A 112 -14.25 5.13 15.40
C LEU A 112 -15.40 5.44 16.35
N HIS A 113 -15.90 4.46 17.10
CA HIS A 113 -17.07 4.67 17.94
C HIS A 113 -16.78 5.70 19.03
N PRO A 114 -17.62 6.75 19.21
CA PRO A 114 -17.30 7.88 20.08
C PRO A 114 -17.10 7.51 21.55
N ASN A 115 -17.78 6.47 22.04
CA ASN A 115 -17.61 6.02 23.43
C ASN A 115 -16.38 5.11 23.63
N MET A 116 -15.79 4.59 22.54
CA MET A 116 -14.57 3.76 22.60
C MET A 116 -13.32 4.59 22.28
N THR A 117 -13.41 5.44 21.27
CA THR A 117 -12.34 6.35 20.86
C THR A 117 -12.91 7.76 20.66
N PRO A 118 -13.13 8.51 21.76
CA PRO A 118 -13.69 9.87 21.70
C PRO A 118 -12.89 10.81 20.79
N SER A 119 -11.56 10.65 20.77
CA SER A 119 -10.61 11.46 19.99
C SER A 119 -10.66 11.21 18.48
N ALA A 120 -11.29 10.15 17.98
CA ALA A 120 -11.31 9.78 16.55
C ALA A 120 -12.26 10.64 15.68
N SER A 121 -12.33 11.94 15.93
CA SER A 121 -13.23 12.86 15.22
C SER A 121 -12.94 12.94 13.72
N LEU A 122 -11.65 12.96 13.33
CA LEU A 122 -11.24 12.99 11.93
C LEU A 122 -11.57 11.69 11.19
N GLY A 123 -11.38 10.53 11.84
CA GLY A 123 -11.77 9.24 11.28
C GLY A 123 -13.27 9.15 11.03
N ARG A 124 -14.08 9.64 11.98
CA ARG A 124 -15.54 9.75 11.79
C ARG A 124 -15.91 10.73 10.67
N ALA A 125 -15.21 11.85 10.54
CA ALA A 125 -15.44 12.81 9.45
C ALA A 125 -15.15 12.22 8.05
N ALA A 126 -14.30 11.20 7.97
CA ALA A 126 -13.99 10.52 6.71
C ALA A 126 -15.08 9.52 6.26
N VAL A 127 -16.03 9.13 7.13
CA VAL A 127 -17.07 8.14 6.82
C VAL A 127 -17.92 8.57 5.60
N GLY A 128 -18.44 9.79 5.61
CA GLY A 128 -19.26 10.30 4.49
C GLY A 128 -18.53 10.32 3.15
N PRO A 129 -17.32 10.93 3.06
CA PRO A 129 -16.47 10.85 1.88
C PRO A 129 -16.17 9.42 1.42
N THR A 130 -15.91 8.49 2.35
CA THR A 130 -15.69 7.07 2.03
C THR A 130 -16.92 6.44 1.39
N ILE A 131 -18.13 6.71 1.89
CA ILE A 131 -19.38 6.23 1.28
C ILE A 131 -19.58 6.77 -0.14
N ASN A 132 -19.23 8.04 -0.38
CA ASN A 132 -19.28 8.62 -1.72
C ASN A 132 -18.29 7.92 -2.68
N LEU A 133 -17.09 7.59 -2.19
CA LEU A 133 -16.11 6.82 -2.96
C LEU A 133 -16.59 5.40 -3.24
N ILE A 134 -17.19 4.71 -2.27
CA ILE A 134 -17.79 3.38 -2.45
C ILE A 134 -18.75 3.40 -3.64
N LYS A 135 -19.68 4.36 -3.66
CA LYS A 135 -20.70 4.50 -4.72
C LYS A 135 -20.05 4.76 -6.08
N ALA A 136 -19.15 5.75 -6.15
CA ALA A 136 -18.47 6.10 -7.39
C ALA A 136 -17.63 4.94 -7.96
N PHE A 137 -16.96 4.16 -7.11
CA PHE A 137 -16.15 3.02 -7.54
C PHE A 137 -17.04 1.88 -8.06
N ARG A 138 -18.13 1.55 -7.37
CA ARG A 138 -19.10 0.54 -7.82
C ARG A 138 -19.75 0.92 -9.16
N GLU A 139 -20.13 2.20 -9.33
CA GLU A 139 -20.68 2.73 -10.59
C GLU A 139 -19.70 2.60 -11.77
N ASN A 140 -18.40 2.61 -11.50
CA ASN A 140 -17.35 2.41 -12.51
C ASN A 140 -16.87 0.95 -12.59
N GLY A 141 -17.58 0.01 -11.98
CA GLY A 141 -17.25 -1.43 -12.01
C GLY A 141 -15.98 -1.81 -11.25
N MET A 142 -15.49 -0.93 -10.38
CA MET A 142 -14.28 -1.14 -9.60
C MET A 142 -14.58 -1.96 -8.34
N LYS A 143 -13.61 -2.78 -7.93
CA LYS A 143 -13.74 -3.59 -6.72
C LYS A 143 -13.35 -2.80 -5.48
N ILE A 144 -14.04 -3.09 -4.38
CA ILE A 144 -13.76 -2.52 -3.06
C ILE A 144 -13.22 -3.64 -2.17
N LEU A 145 -12.12 -3.36 -1.47
CA LEU A 145 -11.47 -4.29 -0.56
C LEU A 145 -11.58 -3.73 0.85
N TRP A 146 -12.25 -4.45 1.73
CA TRP A 146 -12.38 -4.11 3.14
C TRP A 146 -11.33 -4.89 3.90
N THR A 147 -10.43 -4.20 4.61
CA THR A 147 -9.40 -4.82 5.42
C THR A 147 -9.57 -4.38 6.86
N ASN A 148 -10.00 -5.30 7.69
CA ASN A 148 -10.30 -5.04 9.10
C ASN A 148 -9.47 -5.94 9.98
N TRP A 149 -9.11 -5.47 11.16
CA TRP A 149 -8.64 -6.35 12.22
C TRP A 149 -9.72 -7.37 12.58
N GLY A 150 -9.35 -8.64 12.57
CA GLY A 150 -10.30 -9.72 12.84
C GLY A 150 -9.56 -10.99 13.19
N PHE A 151 -9.17 -11.10 14.46
CA PHE A 151 -8.48 -12.26 14.97
C PHE A 151 -9.41 -13.45 15.17
N ASP A 152 -8.93 -14.65 14.88
CA ASP A 152 -9.46 -15.88 15.45
C ASP A 152 -8.45 -16.56 16.39
N ASP A 153 -8.82 -17.72 16.93
CA ASP A 153 -7.99 -18.45 17.88
C ASP A 153 -6.63 -18.87 17.30
N TYR A 154 -6.56 -19.13 15.98
CA TYR A 154 -5.31 -19.50 15.32
C TYR A 154 -4.40 -18.29 15.13
N ASP A 155 -4.96 -17.15 14.72
CA ASP A 155 -4.23 -15.89 14.57
C ASP A 155 -3.53 -15.48 15.88
N LEU A 156 -4.17 -15.71 17.02
CA LEU A 156 -3.59 -15.44 18.34
C LEU A 156 -2.35 -16.29 18.64
N ILE A 157 -2.19 -17.46 18.03
CA ILE A 157 -1.05 -18.36 18.26
C ILE A 157 0.16 -17.88 17.46
N ILE A 158 -0.07 -17.44 16.22
CA ILE A 158 1.00 -17.07 15.28
C ILE A 158 1.39 -15.59 15.35
N SER A 159 0.62 -14.77 16.05
CA SER A 159 0.89 -13.34 16.15
C SER A 159 2.13 -13.00 16.98
N PRO A 160 2.94 -12.04 16.53
CA PRO A 160 4.08 -11.55 17.29
C PRO A 160 3.66 -11.01 18.66
N PRO A 161 4.45 -11.25 19.72
CA PRO A 161 4.17 -10.70 21.04
C PRO A 161 4.01 -9.18 21.07
N ALA A 162 4.72 -8.44 20.21
CA ALA A 162 4.61 -6.98 20.12
C ALA A 162 3.21 -6.52 19.68
N ASP A 163 2.58 -7.25 18.75
CA ASP A 163 1.21 -6.93 18.30
C ASP A 163 0.22 -7.25 19.43
N LEU A 164 0.38 -8.40 20.10
CA LEU A 164 -0.46 -8.79 21.23
C LEU A 164 -0.36 -7.79 22.40
N ASP A 165 0.86 -7.35 22.72
CA ASP A 165 1.13 -6.39 23.78
C ASP A 165 0.54 -5.02 23.48
N GLY A 166 0.68 -4.53 22.24
CA GLY A 166 0.16 -3.23 21.80
C GLY A 166 -1.35 -3.06 21.88
N PHE A 167 -2.11 -4.16 22.02
CA PHE A 167 -3.56 -4.17 22.21
C PHE A 167 -4.00 -4.77 23.56
N SER A 168 -3.05 -5.00 24.47
CA SER A 168 -3.31 -5.38 25.86
C SER A 168 -3.47 -4.15 26.75
N ASP A 169 -4.23 -4.29 27.83
CA ASP A 169 -4.44 -3.20 28.80
C ASP A 169 -3.42 -3.25 29.96
N ASP A 170 -2.84 -4.43 30.21
CA ASP A 170 -1.97 -4.71 31.35
C ASP A 170 -0.70 -5.51 30.98
N HIS A 171 -0.31 -5.51 29.70
CA HIS A 171 0.81 -6.31 29.18
C HIS A 171 0.63 -7.83 29.35
N THR A 172 -0.61 -8.29 29.49
CA THR A 172 -0.94 -9.72 29.53
C THR A 172 -1.77 -10.15 28.34
N ARG A 173 -1.66 -11.43 27.97
CA ARG A 173 -2.47 -12.04 26.92
C ARG A 173 -3.97 -12.03 27.27
N ALA A 174 -4.34 -12.00 28.55
CA ALA A 174 -5.73 -12.05 28.99
C ALA A 174 -6.53 -10.78 28.65
N THR A 175 -5.85 -9.65 28.46
CA THR A 175 -6.47 -8.36 28.10
C THR A 175 -6.19 -7.95 26.65
N SER A 176 -5.50 -8.81 25.88
CA SER A 176 -5.14 -8.56 24.47
C SER A 176 -6.31 -8.84 23.50
N PHE A 177 -6.01 -9.06 22.22
CA PHE A 177 -6.97 -9.50 21.21
C PHE A 177 -7.84 -10.67 21.68
N CYS A 178 -9.08 -10.67 21.23
CA CYS A 178 -10.13 -11.62 21.58
C CYS A 178 -10.47 -11.74 23.09
N SER A 179 -9.98 -10.83 23.94
CA SER A 179 -10.47 -10.66 25.31
C SER A 179 -11.87 -10.04 25.31
N ASP A 180 -12.70 -10.38 26.30
CA ASP A 180 -14.06 -9.80 26.39
C ASP A 180 -13.99 -8.31 26.77
N MET A 181 -14.61 -7.46 25.95
CA MET A 181 -14.71 -6.02 26.23
C MET A 181 -15.96 -5.66 27.04
N GLY A 182 -16.83 -6.64 27.31
CA GLY A 182 -18.08 -6.43 28.02
C GLY A 182 -19.10 -5.66 27.19
N SER A 183 -19.76 -4.70 27.83
CA SER A 183 -20.85 -3.94 27.23
C SER A 183 -20.69 -2.44 27.47
N MET A 184 -21.33 -1.66 26.62
CA MET A 184 -21.39 -0.21 26.76
C MET A 184 -22.82 0.29 26.58
N THR A 185 -23.15 1.42 27.19
CA THR A 185 -24.39 2.14 26.89
C THR A 185 -24.10 3.16 25.80
N ASP A 186 -24.84 3.10 24.70
CA ASP A 186 -24.74 4.08 23.62
C ASP A 186 -25.45 5.39 23.95
N ALA A 187 -25.33 6.39 23.07
CA ALA A 187 -25.95 7.70 23.26
C ALA A 187 -27.50 7.66 23.30
N SER A 188 -28.12 6.58 22.82
CA SER A 188 -29.57 6.36 22.87
C SER A 188 -30.03 5.68 24.17
N GLY A 189 -29.10 5.35 25.08
CA GLY A 189 -29.39 4.64 26.32
C GLY A 189 -29.49 3.11 26.15
N LYS A 190 -29.17 2.57 24.97
CA LYS A 190 -29.21 1.14 24.71
C LYS A 190 -27.89 0.48 25.11
N THR A 191 -27.98 -0.65 25.82
CA THR A 191 -26.82 -1.50 26.09
C THR A 191 -26.43 -2.27 24.85
N VAL A 192 -25.17 -2.11 24.44
CA VAL A 192 -24.53 -2.79 23.31
C VAL A 192 -23.46 -3.72 23.85
N GLN A 193 -23.53 -5.00 23.49
CA GLN A 193 -22.47 -5.97 23.77
C GLN A 193 -21.32 -5.72 22.79
N LEU A 194 -20.16 -5.35 23.30
CA LEU A 194 -18.98 -5.04 22.49
C LEU A 194 -18.38 -6.30 21.89
N GLY A 195 -18.50 -7.42 22.62
CA GLY A 195 -17.90 -8.71 22.30
C GLY A 195 -16.38 -8.70 22.48
N LYS A 196 -15.74 -9.71 21.90
CA LYS A 196 -14.30 -9.93 22.02
C LYS A 196 -13.48 -8.90 21.22
N LYS A 197 -12.46 -8.29 21.84
CA LYS A 197 -11.59 -7.23 21.30
C LYS A 197 -11.02 -7.61 19.93
N LEU A 198 -11.45 -6.93 18.87
CA LEU A 198 -11.04 -7.11 17.47
C LEU A 198 -11.04 -8.57 16.98
N CYS A 199 -11.96 -9.38 17.53
CA CYS A 199 -12.13 -10.77 17.17
C CYS A 199 -13.16 -10.91 16.03
N ARG A 200 -12.99 -11.90 15.14
CA ARG A 200 -13.93 -12.13 14.03
C ARG A 200 -15.37 -12.26 14.55
N GLY A 201 -16.30 -11.56 13.90
CA GLY A 201 -17.73 -11.57 14.24
C GLY A 201 -18.15 -10.67 15.41
N ALA A 202 -17.20 -10.18 16.23
CA ALA A 202 -17.49 -9.27 17.33
C ALA A 202 -18.00 -7.91 16.83
N TRP A 203 -18.85 -7.25 17.61
CA TRP A 203 -19.45 -5.97 17.22
C TRP A 203 -18.38 -4.87 17.03
N ASN A 204 -17.40 -4.82 17.93
CA ASN A 204 -16.32 -3.84 17.86
C ASN A 204 -15.44 -4.01 16.60
N ALA A 205 -15.42 -5.21 16.00
CA ALA A 205 -14.66 -5.53 14.79
C ALA A 205 -15.42 -5.24 13.48
N ARG A 206 -16.70 -4.84 13.55
CA ARG A 206 -17.48 -4.48 12.35
C ARG A 206 -17.15 -3.06 11.90
N PRO A 207 -17.30 -2.73 10.60
CA PRO A 207 -17.24 -1.35 10.15
C PRO A 207 -18.17 -0.43 10.95
N TYR A 208 -17.78 0.83 11.06
CA TYR A 208 -18.47 1.82 11.88
C TYR A 208 -19.67 2.45 11.16
N GLY A 209 -20.81 2.47 11.84
CA GLY A 209 -22.02 3.15 11.37
C GLY A 209 -22.50 2.62 10.01
N ASP A 210 -22.84 3.53 9.10
CA ASP A 210 -23.37 3.20 7.77
C ASP A 210 -22.40 2.40 6.89
N LEU A 211 -21.10 2.37 7.23
CA LEU A 211 -20.12 1.55 6.50
C LEU A 211 -20.39 0.05 6.63
N ASP A 212 -21.02 -0.41 7.72
CA ASP A 212 -21.34 -1.82 7.91
C ASP A 212 -22.37 -2.29 6.88
N ALA A 213 -23.43 -1.49 6.70
CA ALA A 213 -24.45 -1.76 5.70
C ALA A 213 -23.89 -1.73 4.28
N GLU A 214 -23.02 -0.76 3.97
CA GLU A 214 -22.33 -0.68 2.67
C GLU A 214 -21.45 -1.91 2.43
N MET A 215 -20.67 -2.35 3.43
CA MET A 215 -19.83 -3.55 3.31
C MET A 215 -20.68 -4.80 3.06
N VAL A 216 -21.68 -5.06 3.90
CA VAL A 216 -22.55 -6.24 3.80
C VAL A 216 -23.20 -6.30 2.42
N GLN A 217 -23.82 -5.20 1.99
CA GLN A 217 -24.46 -5.13 0.69
C GLN A 217 -23.47 -5.36 -0.47
N GLY A 218 -22.25 -4.81 -0.37
CA GLY A 218 -21.24 -4.95 -1.41
C GLY A 218 -20.70 -6.38 -1.53
N VAL A 219 -20.50 -7.05 -0.39
CA VAL A 219 -20.06 -8.45 -0.34
C VAL A 219 -21.14 -9.37 -0.91
N GLU A 220 -22.39 -9.18 -0.52
CA GLU A 220 -23.53 -9.95 -1.05
C GLU A 220 -23.68 -9.80 -2.57
N LYS A 221 -23.42 -8.60 -3.10
CA LYS A 221 -23.48 -8.32 -4.55
C LYS A 221 -22.21 -8.75 -5.31
N GLY A 222 -21.15 -9.19 -4.62
CA GLY A 222 -19.85 -9.51 -5.23
C GLY A 222 -19.11 -8.29 -5.82
N THR A 223 -19.50 -7.07 -5.44
CA THR A 223 -18.76 -5.85 -5.80
C THR A 223 -17.58 -5.61 -4.86
N ASP A 224 -17.66 -6.17 -3.65
CA ASP A 224 -16.71 -5.94 -2.58
C ASP A 224 -16.15 -7.26 -2.05
N PHE A 225 -14.96 -7.21 -1.46
CA PHE A 225 -14.31 -8.34 -0.81
C PHE A 225 -13.89 -7.95 0.60
N TYR A 226 -14.17 -8.82 1.56
CA TYR A 226 -13.87 -8.59 2.97
C TYR A 226 -12.74 -9.51 3.44
N PHE A 227 -11.72 -8.92 4.03
CA PHE A 227 -10.54 -9.61 4.53
C PHE A 227 -10.30 -9.26 5.99
N ASN A 228 -10.05 -10.31 6.79
CA ASN A 228 -9.53 -10.16 8.13
C ASN A 228 -8.01 -10.14 8.07
N LYS A 229 -7.41 -9.12 8.68
CA LYS A 229 -5.95 -9.02 8.84
C LYS A 229 -5.54 -9.20 10.29
N THR A 230 -4.32 -9.68 10.46
CA THR A 230 -3.70 -9.98 11.76
C THR A 230 -2.54 -9.04 12.07
N LYS A 231 -2.19 -8.14 11.14
CA LYS A 231 -1.13 -7.14 11.27
C LYS A 231 -1.65 -5.74 10.95
N THR A 232 -0.84 -4.75 11.30
CA THR A 232 -1.08 -3.34 10.96
C THR A 232 -1.12 -3.13 9.44
N ASP A 233 -0.28 -3.82 8.68
CA ASP A 233 -0.27 -3.76 7.22
C ASP A 233 -1.48 -4.51 6.61
N PRO A 234 -2.31 -3.85 5.77
CA PRO A 234 -3.45 -4.50 5.10
C PRO A 234 -3.07 -5.63 4.13
N LEU A 235 -1.81 -5.72 3.69
CA LEU A 235 -1.36 -6.76 2.76
C LEU A 235 -0.86 -8.04 3.44
N THR A 236 -0.71 -8.03 4.78
CA THR A 236 -0.43 -9.25 5.54
C THR A 236 -1.75 -9.85 5.99
N LEU A 237 -2.37 -10.64 5.11
CA LEU A 237 -3.61 -11.35 5.41
C LEU A 237 -3.32 -12.52 6.36
N GLY A 238 -4.22 -12.74 7.31
CA GLY A 238 -4.22 -13.98 8.11
C GLY A 238 -4.47 -15.18 7.20
N ALA A 239 -3.79 -16.29 7.47
CA ALA A 239 -3.96 -17.53 6.72
C ALA A 239 -5.33 -18.17 6.98
#